data_AF-A0A2N2R2C8-F1
#
_entry.id   AF-A0A2N2R2C8-F1
#
_cell.length_a   1.000
_cell.length_b   1.000
_cell.length_c   1.000
_cell.angle_alpha   90.00
_cell.angle_beta   90.00
_cell.angle_gamma   90.00
#
_symmetry.space_group_name_H-M   'P 1'
#
loop_
_entity.id
_entity.type
_entity.pdbx_description
1 polymer ?
#
loop_
_entity_poly.entity_id
_entity_poly.type
_entity_poly.pdbx_seq_one_letter_code
_entity_poly.pdbx_strand_id
1 'polypeptide(L)'
;MRILLVVLACLALPALAAEPALRPSARLLFKQPELLQPGQCVRYEEGGDGWVVTDPVFFLKGEVLAAEVRTRHLGPCPVVAGKTLAHYSRDEFNRHAQAFPCVAEGVAERDEQSGVVRVRVADWETPYAKKAENAGRLYRGMFIERKLEKGMEIELEADLLSVCDR
;
A
#
# COMPACT_ATOMS: atom_id res chain seq x y z
N MET A 1 21.27 -53.45 -3.19
CA MET A 1 22.00 -52.27 -3.72
C MET A 1 21.32 -51.52 -4.88
N ARG A 2 20.11 -51.91 -5.36
CA ARG A 2 19.40 -51.17 -6.43
C ARG A 2 18.31 -50.20 -5.94
N ILE A 3 17.72 -50.45 -4.77
CA ILE A 3 16.60 -49.65 -4.23
C ILE A 3 17.08 -48.35 -3.57
N LEU A 4 18.28 -48.36 -2.98
CA LEU A 4 18.86 -47.18 -2.32
C LEU A 4 19.19 -46.03 -3.29
N LEU A 5 19.47 -46.33 -4.57
CA LEU A 5 19.78 -45.32 -5.58
C LEU A 5 18.55 -44.57 -6.08
N VAL A 6 17.34 -45.16 -5.97
CA VAL A 6 16.09 -44.52 -6.41
C VAL A 6 15.59 -43.52 -5.37
N VAL A 7 15.78 -43.80 -4.07
CA VAL A 7 15.35 -42.92 -2.97
C VAL A 7 16.18 -41.63 -2.91
N LEU A 8 17.49 -41.69 -3.21
CA LEU A 8 18.33 -40.49 -3.26
C LEU A 8 17.99 -39.56 -4.42
N ALA A 9 17.48 -40.09 -5.54
CA ALA A 9 17.12 -39.26 -6.69
C ALA A 9 15.83 -38.43 -6.47
N CYS A 10 14.92 -38.87 -5.59
CA CYS A 10 13.69 -38.14 -5.28
C CYS A 10 13.87 -36.97 -4.30
N LEU A 11 14.99 -36.90 -3.58
CA LEU A 11 15.28 -35.81 -2.63
C LEU A 11 15.96 -34.60 -3.29
N ALA A 12 16.29 -34.69 -4.59
CA ALA A 12 16.92 -33.62 -5.36
C ALA A 12 15.92 -32.82 -6.22
N LEU A 13 14.63 -32.85 -5.87
CA LEU A 13 13.68 -31.85 -6.37
C LEU A 13 13.95 -30.55 -5.62
N PRO A 14 14.59 -29.53 -6.23
CA PRO A 14 14.58 -28.21 -5.61
C PRO A 14 13.11 -27.85 -5.40
N ALA A 15 12.72 -27.61 -4.16
CA ALA A 15 11.52 -26.86 -3.89
C ALA A 15 11.74 -25.51 -4.59
N LEU A 16 11.17 -25.36 -5.79
CA LEU A 16 11.10 -24.09 -6.47
C LEU A 16 10.22 -23.21 -5.60
N ALA A 17 10.84 -22.50 -4.66
CA ALA A 17 10.21 -21.39 -3.98
C ALA A 17 9.78 -20.43 -5.08
N ALA A 18 8.48 -20.35 -5.35
CA ALA A 18 7.96 -19.42 -6.31
C ALA A 18 8.42 -18.01 -5.89
N GLU A 19 9.15 -17.32 -6.77
CA GLU A 19 9.58 -15.97 -6.47
C GLU A 19 8.34 -15.11 -6.18
N PRO A 20 8.32 -14.33 -5.07
CA PRO A 20 7.15 -13.55 -4.73
C PRO A 20 6.82 -12.59 -5.85
N ALA A 21 5.53 -12.45 -6.17
CA ALA A 21 5.13 -11.62 -7.30
C ALA A 21 5.51 -10.15 -7.05
N LEU A 22 6.15 -9.53 -8.04
CA LEU A 22 6.63 -8.16 -7.96
C LEU A 22 5.52 -7.16 -8.34
N ARG A 23 5.05 -6.38 -7.35
CA ARG A 23 4.01 -5.34 -7.54
C ARG A 23 4.52 -4.12 -8.31
N PRO A 24 3.62 -3.29 -8.87
CA PRO A 24 3.98 -2.03 -9.52
C PRO A 24 4.83 -1.11 -8.63
N SER A 25 4.47 -0.99 -7.35
CA SER A 25 5.24 -0.26 -6.34
C SER A 25 6.71 -0.69 -6.26
N ALA A 26 6.99 -2.01 -6.23
CA ALA A 26 8.36 -2.51 -6.18
C ALA A 26 9.12 -2.28 -7.49
N ARG A 27 8.44 -2.43 -8.64
CA ARG A 27 9.03 -2.14 -9.96
C ARG A 27 9.47 -0.69 -10.10
N LEU A 28 8.74 0.25 -9.50
CA LEU A 28 9.06 1.67 -9.56
C LEU A 28 10.43 1.96 -8.92
N LEU A 29 10.74 1.32 -7.79
CA LEU A 29 12.02 1.49 -7.09
C LEU A 29 13.22 1.01 -7.91
N PHE A 30 13.02 0.05 -8.83
CA PHE A 30 14.08 -0.40 -9.75
C PHE A 30 14.19 0.47 -10.99
N LYS A 31 13.06 0.96 -11.51
CA LYS A 31 13.03 1.71 -12.77
C LYS A 31 13.43 3.17 -12.62
N GLN A 32 13.03 3.80 -11.51
CA GLN A 32 13.19 5.23 -11.28
C GLN A 32 13.56 5.48 -9.80
N PRO A 33 14.67 4.90 -9.30
CA PRO A 33 15.10 5.07 -7.91
C PRO A 33 15.33 6.53 -7.53
N GLU A 34 15.70 7.39 -8.49
CA GLU A 34 15.96 8.81 -8.30
C GLU A 34 14.75 9.62 -7.82
N LEU A 35 13.52 9.18 -8.14
CA LEU A 35 12.30 9.88 -7.73
C LEU A 35 11.98 9.73 -6.25
N LEU A 36 12.53 8.69 -5.60
CA LEU A 36 12.21 8.29 -4.23
C LEU A 36 13.48 8.19 -3.38
N GLN A 37 14.49 9.01 -3.69
CA GLN A 37 15.69 9.13 -2.85
C GLN A 37 15.39 9.88 -1.55
N PRO A 38 16.10 9.57 -0.46
CA PRO A 38 16.01 10.35 0.77
C PRO A 38 16.20 11.85 0.51
N GLY A 39 15.38 12.68 1.16
CA GLY A 39 15.36 14.13 0.95
C GLY A 39 14.45 14.60 -0.19
N GLN A 40 13.94 13.70 -1.05
CA GLN A 40 13.00 14.08 -2.09
C GLN A 40 11.64 14.48 -1.51
N CYS A 41 11.05 15.51 -2.09
CA CYS A 41 9.68 15.91 -1.80
C CYS A 41 8.71 15.02 -2.56
N VAL A 42 7.79 14.40 -1.84
CA VAL A 42 6.74 13.55 -2.40
C VAL A 42 5.36 13.96 -1.93
N ARG A 43 4.37 13.59 -2.72
CA ARG A 43 2.96 13.86 -2.48
C ARG A 43 2.14 12.61 -2.73
N TYR A 44 1.25 12.33 -1.78
CA TYR A 44 0.18 11.35 -1.88
C TYR A 44 -1.12 12.11 -2.12
N GLU A 45 -1.94 11.68 -3.08
CA GLU A 45 -3.18 12.34 -3.46
C GLU A 45 -4.37 11.38 -3.44
N GLU A 46 -5.53 11.88 -3.02
CA GLU A 46 -6.80 11.16 -3.00
C GLU A 46 -7.92 12.03 -3.57
N GLY A 47 -8.85 11.43 -4.31
CA GLY A 47 -9.96 12.14 -4.96
C GLY A 47 -9.61 12.56 -6.38
N GLY A 48 -10.35 13.53 -6.93
CA GLY A 48 -10.12 14.04 -8.29
C GLY A 48 -10.73 13.22 -9.44
N ASP A 49 -11.24 12.01 -9.19
CA ASP A 49 -11.77 11.10 -10.23
C ASP A 49 -13.16 11.48 -10.82
N GLY A 50 -13.63 12.70 -10.56
CA GLY A 50 -14.95 13.19 -11.01
C GLY A 50 -14.97 13.65 -12.47
N TRP A 51 -15.81 13.05 -13.31
CA TRP A 51 -15.92 13.33 -14.75
C TRP A 51 -16.56 14.68 -15.14
N VAL A 52 -17.20 15.40 -14.21
CA VAL A 52 -18.01 16.62 -14.52
C VAL A 52 -17.68 17.81 -13.63
N VAL A 53 -17.32 17.55 -12.37
CA VAL A 53 -16.77 18.50 -11.41
C VAL A 53 -15.62 17.72 -10.76
N THR A 54 -14.38 18.18 -10.90
CA THR A 54 -13.26 17.54 -10.20
C THR A 54 -13.51 17.72 -8.71
N ASP A 55 -13.88 16.64 -8.04
CA ASP A 55 -13.89 16.61 -6.57
C ASP A 55 -12.51 17.10 -6.08
N PRO A 56 -12.46 17.86 -4.98
CA PRO A 56 -11.20 18.41 -4.48
C PRO A 56 -10.18 17.28 -4.28
N VAL A 57 -8.96 17.52 -4.78
CA VAL A 57 -7.83 16.61 -4.57
C VAL A 57 -7.28 16.88 -3.18
N PHE A 58 -7.45 15.90 -2.30
CA PHE A 58 -6.87 15.92 -0.97
C PHE A 58 -5.47 15.32 -1.01
N PHE A 59 -4.63 15.68 -0.05
CA PHE A 59 -3.23 15.32 -0.15
C PHE A 59 -2.52 15.15 1.19
N LEU A 60 -1.40 14.45 1.10
CA LEU A 60 -0.36 14.43 2.10
C LEU A 60 0.98 14.68 1.41
N LYS A 61 1.72 15.68 1.89
CA LYS A 61 3.04 16.07 1.38
C LYS A 61 4.09 15.76 2.44
N GLY A 62 5.24 15.28 2.00
CA GLY A 62 6.33 14.96 2.90
C GLY A 62 7.68 14.79 2.22
N GLU A 63 8.66 14.43 3.03
CA GLU A 63 10.03 14.15 2.60
C GLU A 63 10.31 12.65 2.71
N VAL A 64 10.91 12.07 1.69
CA VAL A 64 11.33 10.66 1.72
C VAL A 64 12.47 10.48 2.72
N LEU A 65 12.34 9.48 3.59
CA LEU A 65 13.39 9.07 4.53
C LEU A 65 14.13 7.82 4.06
N ALA A 66 13.40 6.88 3.49
CA ALA A 66 13.93 5.64 2.94
C ALA A 66 12.93 5.04 1.95
N ALA A 67 13.44 4.26 1.01
CA ALA A 67 12.64 3.44 0.11
C ALA A 67 13.26 2.04 0.03
N GLU A 68 12.45 0.99 0.13
CA GLU A 68 12.90 -0.40 0.10
C GLU A 68 11.87 -1.32 -0.55
N VAL A 69 12.32 -2.47 -1.07
CA VAL A 69 11.44 -3.55 -1.49
C VAL A 69 11.25 -4.50 -0.32
N ARG A 70 10.00 -4.71 0.09
CA ARG A 70 9.63 -5.58 1.20
C ARG A 70 8.73 -6.70 0.71
N THR A 71 9.09 -7.95 1.05
CA THR A 71 8.18 -9.09 0.86
C THR A 71 7.14 -9.07 1.97
N ARG A 72 5.86 -9.15 1.59
CA ARG A 72 4.73 -9.22 2.52
C ARG A 72 3.81 -10.38 2.13
N HIS A 73 3.37 -11.12 3.13
CA HIS A 73 2.32 -12.12 2.98
C HIS A 73 0.95 -11.45 2.88
N LEU A 74 0.21 -11.73 1.80
CA LEU A 74 -1.10 -11.17 1.55
C LEU A 74 -2.18 -12.16 1.98
N GLY A 75 -2.76 -11.90 3.15
CA GLY A 75 -3.94 -12.57 3.66
C GLY A 75 -5.25 -11.97 3.10
N PRO A 76 -6.41 -12.55 3.45
CA PRO A 76 -7.71 -12.09 2.99
C PRO A 76 -8.02 -10.66 3.47
N CYS A 77 -8.69 -9.89 2.61
CA CYS A 77 -9.16 -8.56 2.98
C CYS A 77 -10.25 -8.64 4.06
N PRO A 78 -10.22 -7.79 5.10
CA PRO A 78 -11.32 -7.67 6.04
C PRO A 78 -12.62 -7.30 5.33
N VAL A 79 -13.65 -8.12 5.52
CA VAL A 79 -14.99 -7.92 4.97
C VAL A 79 -16.03 -7.79 6.09
N VAL A 80 -17.05 -6.97 5.85
CA VAL A 80 -18.22 -6.87 6.74
C VAL A 80 -19.44 -7.33 5.96
N ALA A 81 -20.05 -8.43 6.42
CA ALA A 81 -21.17 -9.06 5.73
C ALA A 81 -22.32 -8.07 5.47
N GLY A 82 -22.82 -8.06 4.23
CA GLY A 82 -23.93 -7.21 3.81
C GLY A 82 -23.60 -5.72 3.63
N LYS A 83 -22.33 -5.30 3.79
CA LYS A 83 -21.90 -3.92 3.57
C LYS A 83 -20.90 -3.82 2.41
N THR A 84 -21.00 -2.75 1.65
CA THR A 84 -19.93 -2.30 0.75
C THR A 84 -19.00 -1.34 1.50
N LEU A 85 -17.78 -1.10 1.00
CA LEU A 85 -16.82 -0.18 1.63
C LEU A 85 -17.42 1.20 1.92
N ALA A 86 -18.27 1.73 1.02
CA ALA A 86 -18.95 3.00 1.20
C ALA A 86 -19.86 3.03 2.45
N HIS A 87 -20.40 1.88 2.85
CA HIS A 87 -21.30 1.72 4.01
C HIS A 87 -20.60 1.21 5.27
N TYR A 88 -19.28 1.04 5.25
CA TYR A 88 -18.53 0.70 6.45
C TYR A 88 -18.62 1.82 7.48
N SER A 89 -18.51 1.49 8.77
CA SER A 89 -18.10 2.50 9.75
C SER A 89 -16.65 2.91 9.47
N ARG A 90 -16.22 4.07 9.99
CA ARG A 90 -14.83 4.51 9.79
C ARG A 90 -13.81 3.50 10.32
N ASP A 91 -14.11 2.83 11.44
CA ASP A 91 -13.22 1.80 12.00
C ASP A 91 -13.20 0.53 11.14
N GLU A 92 -14.34 0.13 10.57
CA GLU A 92 -14.41 -0.97 9.60
C GLU A 92 -13.58 -0.67 8.35
N PHE A 93 -13.68 0.56 7.84
CA PHE A 93 -12.86 1.03 6.71
C PHE A 93 -11.37 1.06 7.05
N ASN A 94 -10.99 1.60 8.22
CA ASN A 94 -9.61 1.69 8.66
C ASN A 94 -8.93 0.31 8.70
N ARG A 95 -9.61 -0.70 9.27
CA ARG A 95 -9.10 -2.08 9.28
C ARG A 95 -8.88 -2.62 7.87
N HIS A 96 -9.80 -2.34 6.96
CA HIS A 96 -9.67 -2.74 5.55
C HIS A 96 -8.48 -2.03 4.88
N ALA A 97 -8.37 -0.71 5.04
CA ALA A 97 -7.31 0.11 4.44
C ALA A 97 -5.91 -0.28 4.94
N GLN A 98 -5.77 -0.69 6.20
CA GLN A 98 -4.51 -1.19 6.77
C GLN A 98 -4.13 -2.57 6.27
N ALA A 99 -5.11 -3.43 6.03
CA ALA A 99 -4.86 -4.75 5.48
C ALA A 99 -4.36 -4.66 4.04
N PHE A 100 -4.79 -3.64 3.28
CA PHE A 100 -4.44 -3.48 1.88
C PHE A 100 -2.92 -3.24 1.67
N PRO A 101 -2.27 -3.93 0.72
CA PRO A 101 -2.85 -4.91 -0.20
C PRO A 101 -3.19 -6.25 0.47
N CYS A 102 -4.29 -6.86 0.05
CA CYS A 102 -4.81 -8.12 0.57
C CYS A 102 -5.49 -8.90 -0.57
N VAL A 103 -5.78 -10.19 -0.34
CA VAL A 103 -6.45 -11.04 -1.32
C VAL A 103 -7.96 -11.04 -1.12
N ALA A 104 -8.73 -11.14 -2.21
CA ALA A 104 -10.19 -11.27 -2.11
C ALA A 104 -10.57 -12.62 -1.47
N GLU A 105 -11.79 -12.71 -0.95
CA GLU A 105 -12.31 -13.96 -0.39
C GLU A 105 -12.31 -15.08 -1.44
N GLY A 106 -11.87 -16.28 -1.05
CA GLY A 106 -11.74 -17.44 -1.94
C GLY A 106 -10.51 -17.41 -2.87
N VAL A 107 -9.74 -16.32 -2.87
CA VAL A 107 -8.45 -16.25 -3.57
C VAL A 107 -7.35 -16.72 -2.64
N ALA A 108 -6.44 -17.56 -3.14
CA ALA A 108 -5.32 -18.07 -2.37
C ALA A 108 -4.40 -16.94 -1.87
N GLU A 109 -4.00 -17.06 -0.61
CA GLU A 109 -2.97 -16.23 0.01
C GLU A 109 -1.63 -16.43 -0.72
N ARG A 110 -0.80 -15.39 -0.74
CA ARG A 110 0.49 -15.42 -1.43
C ARG A 110 1.42 -14.35 -0.90
N ASP A 111 2.71 -14.54 -1.16
CA ASP A 111 3.71 -13.51 -0.91
C ASP A 111 3.86 -12.59 -2.13
N GLU A 112 3.93 -11.30 -1.86
CA GLU A 112 4.22 -10.27 -2.87
C GLU A 112 5.34 -9.36 -2.39
N GLN A 113 6.13 -8.87 -3.34
CA GLN A 113 7.13 -7.84 -3.11
C GLN A 113 6.55 -6.47 -3.45
N SER A 114 6.55 -5.58 -2.47
CA SER A 114 6.02 -4.20 -2.57
C SER A 114 7.15 -3.20 -2.36
N GLY A 115 7.14 -2.09 -3.11
CA GLY A 115 8.03 -0.97 -2.86
C GLY A 115 7.42 -0.09 -1.80
N VAL A 116 8.07 0.03 -0.65
CA VAL A 116 7.60 0.79 0.51
C VAL A 116 8.49 2.01 0.68
N VAL A 117 7.87 3.17 0.87
CA VAL A 117 8.54 4.44 1.08
C VAL A 117 8.15 4.98 2.45
N ARG A 118 9.14 5.24 3.29
CA ARG A 118 8.96 5.91 4.58
C ARG A 118 9.04 7.42 4.36
N VAL A 119 7.98 8.12 4.75
CA VAL A 119 7.81 9.56 4.51
C VAL A 119 7.68 10.29 5.84
N ARG A 120 8.41 11.39 6.00
CA ARG A 120 8.21 12.37 7.06
C ARG A 120 7.17 13.39 6.62
N VAL A 121 6.04 13.42 7.31
CA VAL A 121 4.92 14.31 6.98
C VAL A 121 5.31 15.78 7.20
N ALA A 122 5.06 16.61 6.20
CA ALA A 122 5.33 18.06 6.25
C ALA A 122 4.05 18.90 6.19
N ASP A 123 3.08 18.49 5.36
CA ASP A 123 1.84 19.22 5.13
C ASP A 123 0.73 18.29 4.62
N TRP A 124 -0.54 18.67 4.78
CA TRP A 124 -1.67 17.85 4.32
C TRP A 124 -2.96 18.66 4.19
N GLU A 125 -3.86 18.13 3.36
CA GLU A 125 -5.25 18.54 3.28
C GLU A 125 -6.14 17.29 3.31
N THR A 126 -7.23 17.32 4.07
CA THR A 126 -8.14 16.18 4.21
C THR A 126 -9.60 16.60 4.00
N PRO A 127 -10.46 15.70 3.52
CA PRO A 127 -11.88 15.96 3.47
C PRO A 127 -12.51 16.03 4.86
N TYR A 128 -13.53 16.87 4.99
CA TYR A 128 -14.35 16.97 6.21
C TYR A 128 -15.81 16.53 6.02
N ALA A 129 -16.28 16.53 4.77
CA ALA A 129 -17.65 16.16 4.42
C ALA A 129 -17.90 14.69 4.78
N LYS A 130 -19.04 14.40 5.43
CA LYS A 130 -19.38 13.04 5.87
C LYS A 130 -19.40 12.03 4.72
N LYS A 131 -19.80 12.45 3.52
CA LYS A 131 -19.79 11.59 2.32
C LYS A 131 -18.39 11.05 1.95
N ALA A 132 -17.32 11.68 2.42
CA ALA A 132 -15.94 11.29 2.15
C ALA A 132 -15.35 10.36 3.23
N GLU A 133 -16.12 10.01 4.27
CA GLU A 133 -15.63 9.24 5.42
C GLU A 133 -14.97 7.90 5.04
N ASN A 134 -15.38 7.27 3.95
CA ASN A 134 -14.81 6.01 3.46
C ASN A 134 -14.28 6.12 2.02
N ALA A 135 -14.06 7.34 1.52
CA ALA A 135 -13.57 7.57 0.15
C ALA A 135 -12.04 7.42 0.04
N GLY A 136 -11.33 7.45 1.16
CA GLY A 136 -9.87 7.41 1.19
C GLY A 136 -9.29 7.27 2.60
N ARG A 137 -7.97 7.13 2.66
CA ARG A 137 -7.19 7.06 3.90
C ARG A 137 -7.17 8.43 4.59
N LEU A 138 -7.19 9.54 3.84
CA LEU A 138 -7.23 10.89 4.39
C LEU A 138 -8.66 11.29 4.77
N TYR A 139 -8.88 11.67 6.03
CA TYR A 139 -10.17 12.18 6.49
C TYR A 139 -10.03 12.96 7.79
N ARG A 140 -10.55 14.19 7.85
CA ARG A 140 -10.62 15.04 9.06
C ARG A 140 -9.31 15.14 9.86
N GLY A 141 -8.20 15.36 9.18
CA GLY A 141 -6.87 15.47 9.78
C GLY A 141 -6.28 14.12 10.20
N MET A 142 -6.83 13.01 9.72
CA MET A 142 -6.35 11.66 9.98
C MET A 142 -5.78 11.04 8.69
N PHE A 143 -4.76 10.21 8.86
CA PHE A 143 -4.35 9.20 7.89
C PHE A 143 -4.72 7.84 8.47
N ILE A 144 -5.76 7.23 7.90
CA ILE A 144 -6.42 6.03 8.43
C ILE A 144 -6.96 6.31 9.85
N GLU A 145 -6.28 5.79 10.87
CA GLU A 145 -6.62 5.92 12.30
C GLU A 145 -5.64 6.82 13.05
N ARG A 146 -4.58 7.28 12.38
CA ARG A 146 -3.54 8.11 12.99
C ARG A 146 -3.84 9.58 12.72
N LYS A 147 -3.81 10.40 13.77
CA LYS A 147 -3.87 11.85 13.62
C LYS A 147 -2.62 12.35 12.91
N LEU A 148 -2.80 13.20 11.90
CA LEU A 148 -1.70 13.80 11.16
C LEU A 148 -1.03 14.90 11.97
N GLU A 149 0.29 14.80 12.06
CA GLU A 149 1.16 15.74 12.76
C GLU A 149 2.43 15.97 11.96
N LYS A 150 2.96 17.20 11.98
CA LYS A 150 4.21 17.51 11.29
C LYS A 150 5.37 16.72 11.90
N GLY A 151 6.21 16.16 11.04
CA GLY A 151 7.35 15.35 11.44
C GLY A 151 7.03 13.89 11.73
N MET A 152 5.75 13.47 11.75
CA MET A 152 5.42 12.06 11.94
C MET A 152 5.88 11.23 10.75
N GLU A 153 6.20 9.96 11.01
CA GLU A 153 6.58 9.02 9.97
C GLU A 153 5.41 8.10 9.60
N ILE A 154 5.21 7.94 8.29
CA ILE A 154 4.25 7.01 7.70
C ILE A 154 4.93 6.19 6.60
N GLU A 155 4.37 5.02 6.31
CA GLU A 155 4.79 4.18 5.19
C GLU A 155 3.69 4.19 4.11
N LEU A 156 4.09 4.35 2.85
CA LEU A 156 3.23 4.31 1.67
C LEU A 156 3.86 3.42 0.60
N GLU A 157 3.05 2.81 -0.25
CA GLU A 157 3.57 2.15 -1.44
C GLU A 157 4.11 3.20 -2.43
N ALA A 158 5.21 2.88 -3.09
CA ALA A 158 5.94 3.79 -3.97
C ALA A 158 5.09 4.32 -5.13
N ASP A 159 4.18 3.51 -5.66
CA ASP A 159 3.28 3.87 -6.78
C ASP A 159 2.12 4.78 -6.37
N LEU A 160 1.93 5.04 -5.08
CA LEU A 160 0.98 6.04 -4.58
C LEU A 160 1.59 7.45 -4.49
N LEU A 161 2.90 7.58 -4.72
CA LEU A 161 3.62 8.82 -4.53
C LEU A 161 3.98 9.45 -5.88
N SER A 162 3.71 10.73 -6.00
CA SER A 162 4.27 11.60 -7.03
C SER A 162 5.36 12.49 -6.42
N VAL A 163 6.31 12.92 -7.25
CA VAL A 163 7.24 13.98 -6.85
C VAL A 163 6.49 15.31 -6.78
N CYS A 164 6.84 16.15 -5.81
CA CYS A 164 6.26 17.49 -5.73
C CYS A 164 6.64 18.32 -6.96
N ASP A 165 5.70 19.11 -7.47
CA ASP A 165 6.03 20.20 -8.39
C ASP A 165 6.99 21.18 -7.72
N ARG A 166 7.92 21.72 -8.51
CA ARG A 166 8.91 22.72 -8.06
C ARG A 166 8.28 24.10 -7.90
#